data_AF-A0A6B2L5P1-F1
#
_entry.id   AF-A0A6B2L5P1-F1
#
_cell.length_a   1.000
_cell.length_b   1.000
_cell.length_c   1.000
_cell.angle_alpha   90.00
_cell.angle_beta   90.00
_cell.angle_gamma   90.00
#
_symmetry.space_group_name_H-M   'P 1'
#
loop_
_entity.id
_entity.type
_entity.pdbx_description
1 polymer ?
#
loop_
_entity_poly.entity_id
_entity_poly.type
_entity_poly.pdbx_seq_one_letter_code
_entity_poly.pdbx_strand_id
1 'polypeptide(L)'
;MKQLVEHPKGLLEVTSEIKSGQKLTIISNFEDELEKRKRKPKVSLNTFEHSKVTEMVKQREASIYAFYKIIKSKVDKHQLGSMMSREMYRLQNLLPALAARNELEKCIKENQFLVVTGSTGSGKSTQIPQYIVDMNPDETIRVICTQPRKLSVISLTRRVAFEFSGGKKNLTAVGDRVGYRVGGSSVKSDKTCIEYVTEGTLLRDILSYLNGKSSDPLKNYYAVVVDEAHERNLNTDLLIGLLYSNVKLWPNMKVIVTSATLNTPLFTNYFGKCPFINIAGMTYPVEVVYKPSNIEHIVSRVLHQVNEILESTDSNSGDILCFLTGQEDVERAKQEFKQKEGVFVFCLYGTQPTEEQKKAFKHMKKGERKVIFATDVAETS
;
A
#
# COMPACT_ATOMS: atom_id res chain seq x y z
N MET A 1 7.75 6.46 31.18
CA MET A 1 6.87 5.77 30.20
C MET A 1 5.53 6.49 29.93
N LYS A 2 4.81 7.08 30.89
CA LYS A 2 3.59 7.88 30.59
C LYS A 2 3.84 9.03 29.59
N GLN A 3 4.98 9.73 29.70
CA GLN A 3 5.39 10.77 28.74
C GLN A 3 5.83 10.26 27.36
N LEU A 4 6.25 8.99 27.24
CA LEU A 4 6.63 8.32 25.98
C LEU A 4 5.40 7.82 25.19
N VAL A 5 4.30 7.60 25.89
CA VAL A 5 3.04 7.07 25.34
C VAL A 5 2.07 8.19 24.94
N GLU A 6 2.19 9.38 25.54
CA GLU A 6 1.27 10.50 25.30
C GLU A 6 1.87 11.67 24.49
N HIS A 7 3.20 11.78 24.35
CA HIS A 7 3.82 12.91 23.63
C HIS A 7 4.95 12.52 22.66
N PRO A 8 4.96 13.06 21.42
CA PRO A 8 6.02 12.85 20.43
C PRO A 8 7.41 13.41 20.84
N LYS A 9 7.50 14.14 21.96
CA LYS A 9 8.78 14.60 22.54
C LYS A 9 9.60 13.46 23.18
N GLY A 10 8.97 12.39 23.66
CA GLY A 10 9.67 11.26 24.29
C GLY A 10 10.57 10.48 23.32
N LEU A 11 10.24 10.43 22.02
CA LEU A 11 11.11 9.82 21.01
C LEU A 11 12.39 10.63 20.75
N LEU A 12 12.34 11.96 20.90
CA LEU A 12 13.52 12.84 20.78
C LEU A 12 14.44 12.68 22.00
N GLU A 13 13.89 12.47 23.19
CA GLU A 13 14.69 12.14 24.40
C GLU A 13 15.37 10.78 24.28
N VAL A 14 14.70 9.75 23.73
CA VAL A 14 15.31 8.46 23.42
C VAL A 14 16.49 8.60 22.44
N THR A 15 16.40 9.50 21.45
CA THR A 15 17.55 9.79 20.57
C THR A 15 18.71 10.52 21.26
N SER A 16 18.48 11.14 22.42
CA SER A 16 19.52 11.76 23.26
C SER A 16 20.14 10.78 24.26
N GLU A 17 19.35 9.86 24.82
CA GLU A 17 19.81 8.80 25.73
C GLU A 17 20.55 7.68 25.00
N ILE A 18 20.20 7.39 23.75
CA ILE A 18 20.97 6.49 22.86
C ILE A 18 22.37 7.06 22.59
N LYS A 19 22.56 8.39 22.64
CA LYS A 19 23.90 9.02 22.49
C LYS A 19 24.79 8.83 23.72
N SER A 20 24.25 8.54 24.91
CA SER A 20 25.01 8.49 26.18
C SER A 20 25.43 7.07 26.62
N GLY A 21 25.23 6.04 25.79
CA GLY A 21 25.75 4.70 26.06
C GLY A 21 24.84 3.79 26.90
N GLN A 22 23.62 4.19 27.24
CA GLN A 22 22.61 3.38 27.96
C GLN A 22 21.91 2.33 27.07
N LYS A 23 22.68 1.67 26.19
CA LYS A 23 22.18 0.81 25.10
C LYS A 23 21.49 -0.47 25.58
N LEU A 24 21.75 -0.92 26.81
CA LEU A 24 21.35 -2.23 27.33
C LEU A 24 20.18 -2.16 28.33
N THR A 25 20.04 -1.06 29.08
CA THR A 25 19.08 -0.94 30.19
C THR A 25 17.64 -0.70 29.71
N ILE A 26 17.46 0.01 28.59
CA ILE A 26 16.14 0.21 27.97
C ILE A 26 15.62 -1.11 27.38
N ILE A 27 16.52 -1.95 26.86
CA ILE A 27 16.19 -3.23 26.23
C ILE A 27 15.78 -4.27 27.30
N SER A 28 16.53 -4.39 28.40
CA SER A 28 16.21 -5.34 29.48
C SER A 28 14.89 -5.02 30.17
N ASN A 29 14.61 -3.73 30.41
CA ASN A 29 13.36 -3.29 31.03
C ASN A 29 12.13 -3.56 30.14
N PHE A 30 12.32 -3.65 28.81
CA PHE A 30 11.25 -3.88 27.85
C PHE A 30 10.88 -5.37 27.72
N GLU A 31 11.87 -6.27 27.73
CA GLU A 31 11.64 -7.72 27.75
C GLU A 31 10.89 -8.14 29.02
N ASP A 32 11.28 -7.58 30.17
CA ASP A 32 10.61 -7.80 31.46
C ASP A 32 9.14 -7.30 31.49
N GLU A 33 8.83 -6.20 30.80
CA GLU A 33 7.48 -5.63 30.78
C GLU A 33 6.54 -6.39 29.83
N LEU A 34 7.05 -6.89 28.71
CA LEU A 34 6.33 -7.80 27.80
C LEU A 34 6.00 -9.12 28.50
N GLU A 35 6.95 -9.69 29.26
CA GLU A 35 6.69 -10.86 30.10
C GLU A 35 5.63 -10.59 31.18
N LYS A 36 5.67 -9.43 31.85
CA LYS A 36 4.68 -9.05 32.87
C LYS A 36 3.27 -8.84 32.29
N ARG A 37 3.14 -8.39 31.03
CA ARG A 37 1.83 -8.21 30.37
C ARG A 37 1.22 -9.51 29.86
N LYS A 38 2.04 -10.49 29.42
CA LYS A 38 1.57 -11.86 29.14
C LYS A 38 0.96 -12.54 30.37
N ARG A 39 1.33 -12.10 31.58
CA ARG A 39 0.92 -12.67 32.87
C ARG A 39 -0.31 -11.99 33.52
N LYS A 40 -0.87 -10.90 32.99
CA LYS A 40 -2.07 -10.25 33.57
C LYS A 40 -3.37 -10.90 33.09
N PRO A 41 -4.39 -11.06 33.96
CA PRO A 41 -5.62 -11.76 33.61
C PRO A 41 -6.43 -10.98 32.56
N LYS A 42 -7.11 -11.73 31.67
CA LYS A 42 -7.98 -11.21 30.61
C LYS A 42 -9.10 -10.36 31.20
N VAL A 43 -9.05 -9.05 30.97
CA VAL A 43 -10.24 -8.19 31.02
C VAL A 43 -11.08 -8.53 29.79
N SER A 44 -12.39 -8.77 29.99
CA SER A 44 -13.34 -9.08 28.92
C SER A 44 -13.62 -7.85 28.07
N LEU A 45 -12.72 -7.55 27.14
CA LEU A 45 -12.98 -6.66 26.00
C LEU A 45 -13.71 -7.47 24.92
N ASN A 46 -14.62 -6.82 24.19
CA ASN A 46 -15.27 -7.45 23.03
C ASN A 46 -14.18 -7.89 22.01
N THR A 47 -14.42 -9.00 21.30
CA THR A 47 -13.45 -9.66 20.42
C THR A 47 -12.81 -8.72 19.37
N PHE A 48 -13.56 -7.71 18.91
CA PHE A 48 -13.12 -6.71 17.95
C PHE A 48 -12.19 -5.64 18.54
N GLU A 49 -12.45 -5.18 19.76
CA GLU A 49 -11.54 -4.25 20.44
C GLU A 49 -10.23 -4.95 20.79
N HIS A 50 -10.30 -6.23 21.15
CA HIS A 50 -9.12 -7.04 21.38
C HIS A 50 -8.25 -7.22 20.12
N SER A 51 -8.86 -7.41 18.94
CA SER A 51 -8.10 -7.54 17.69
C SER A 51 -7.43 -6.22 17.28
N LYS A 52 -8.12 -5.08 17.40
CA LYS A 52 -7.54 -3.75 17.16
C LYS A 52 -6.37 -3.44 18.08
N VAL A 53 -6.52 -3.69 19.39
CA VAL A 53 -5.45 -3.46 20.37
C VAL A 53 -4.24 -4.35 20.07
N THR A 54 -4.46 -5.62 19.72
CA THR A 54 -3.39 -6.56 19.36
C THR A 54 -2.63 -6.08 18.12
N GLU A 55 -3.35 -5.61 17.10
CA GLU A 55 -2.75 -5.09 15.86
C GLU A 55 -1.92 -3.84 16.11
N MET A 56 -2.42 -2.89 16.92
CA MET A 56 -1.66 -1.70 17.30
C MET A 56 -0.38 -2.03 18.06
N VAL A 57 -0.40 -3.04 18.94
CA VAL A 57 0.81 -3.50 19.65
C VAL A 57 1.83 -4.04 18.65
N LYS A 58 1.42 -4.90 17.72
CA LYS A 58 2.31 -5.44 16.67
C LYS A 58 2.93 -4.35 15.80
N GLN A 59 2.14 -3.35 15.39
CA GLN A 59 2.65 -2.22 14.60
C GLN A 59 3.73 -1.43 15.34
N ARG A 60 3.55 -1.23 16.66
CA ARG A 60 4.56 -0.58 17.51
C ARG A 60 5.82 -1.42 17.65
N GLU A 61 5.69 -2.72 17.90
CA GLU A 61 6.83 -3.65 17.99
C GLU A 61 7.64 -3.69 16.69
N ALA A 62 6.96 -3.74 15.53
CA ALA A 62 7.60 -3.69 14.22
C ALA A 62 8.38 -2.39 14.00
N SER A 63 7.85 -1.26 14.46
CA SER A 63 8.53 0.04 14.34
C SER A 63 9.76 0.11 15.24
N ILE A 64 9.66 -0.34 16.49
CA ILE A 64 10.80 -0.40 17.42
C ILE A 64 11.91 -1.28 16.84
N TYR A 65 11.55 -2.43 16.28
CA TYR A 65 12.49 -3.32 15.61
C TYR A 65 13.19 -2.64 14.42
N ALA A 66 12.45 -1.88 13.61
CA ALA A 66 13.02 -1.10 12.52
C ALA A 66 13.99 -0.03 13.02
N PHE A 67 13.62 0.75 14.05
CA PHE A 67 14.52 1.73 14.67
C PHE A 67 15.80 1.08 15.17
N TYR A 68 15.70 -0.05 15.86
CA TYR A 68 16.85 -0.79 16.36
C TYR A 68 17.80 -1.21 15.24
N LYS A 69 17.28 -1.72 14.11
CA LYS A 69 18.08 -2.05 12.92
C LYS A 69 18.81 -0.83 12.36
N ILE A 70 18.10 0.30 12.23
CA ILE A 70 18.64 1.55 11.70
C ILE A 70 19.74 2.09 12.62
N ILE A 71 19.55 2.06 13.94
CA ILE A 71 20.57 2.51 14.91
C ILE A 71 21.81 1.61 14.90
N LYS A 72 21.64 0.31 14.63
CA LYS A 72 22.75 -0.65 14.56
C LYS A 72 23.50 -0.62 13.23
N SER A 73 22.95 -0.04 12.17
CA SER A 73 23.61 -0.01 10.86
C SER A 73 24.80 0.94 10.86
N LYS A 74 25.80 0.66 10.01
CA LYS A 74 27.01 1.47 9.86
C LYS A 74 26.86 2.49 8.72
N VAL A 75 25.71 3.17 8.66
CA VAL A 75 25.43 4.20 7.64
C VAL A 75 25.89 5.58 8.11
N ASP A 76 26.03 6.52 7.16
CA ASP A 76 26.36 7.90 7.51
C ASP A 76 25.22 8.62 8.25
N LYS A 77 25.54 9.76 8.88
CA LYS A 77 24.59 10.53 9.72
C LYS A 77 23.40 11.08 8.92
N HIS A 78 23.60 11.45 7.66
CA HIS A 78 22.55 12.01 6.82
C HIS A 78 21.55 10.91 6.41
N GLN A 79 22.06 9.76 5.96
CA GLN A 79 21.25 8.59 5.64
C GLN A 79 20.47 8.11 6.86
N LEU A 80 21.12 8.03 8.03
CA LEU A 80 20.46 7.71 9.29
C LEU A 80 19.27 8.65 9.58
N GLY A 81 19.47 9.96 9.43
CA GLY A 81 18.41 10.95 9.63
C GLY A 81 17.22 10.78 8.68
N SER A 82 17.49 10.47 7.40
CA SER A 82 16.45 10.19 6.41
C SER A 82 15.65 8.93 6.76
N MET A 83 16.32 7.84 7.09
CA MET A 83 15.67 6.57 7.49
C MET A 83 14.82 6.76 8.76
N MET A 84 15.34 7.47 9.75
CA MET A 84 14.59 7.82 10.97
C MET A 84 13.34 8.65 10.65
N SER A 85 13.46 9.66 9.79
CA SER A 85 12.32 10.49 9.37
C SER A 85 11.25 9.68 8.65
N ARG A 86 11.65 8.71 7.82
CA ARG A 86 10.75 7.78 7.12
C ARG A 86 10.00 6.87 8.12
N GLU A 87 10.71 6.26 9.07
CA GLU A 87 10.05 5.42 10.08
C GLU A 87 9.14 6.21 11.01
N MET A 88 9.52 7.42 11.41
CA MET A 88 8.65 8.31 12.19
C MET A 88 7.36 8.63 11.43
N TYR A 89 7.44 8.88 10.13
CA TYR A 89 6.26 9.11 9.30
C TYR A 89 5.31 7.91 9.30
N ARG A 90 5.84 6.68 9.16
CA ARG A 90 5.02 5.44 9.22
C ARG A 90 4.36 5.25 10.57
N LEU A 91 5.07 5.54 11.67
CA LEU A 91 4.51 5.49 13.01
C LEU A 91 3.35 6.46 13.22
N GLN A 92 3.41 7.64 12.59
CA GLN A 92 2.34 8.64 12.66
C GLN A 92 1.17 8.29 11.73
N ASN A 93 1.41 7.49 10.69
CA ASN A 93 0.44 7.13 9.66
C ASN A 93 0.35 5.60 9.53
N LEU A 94 -0.09 4.95 10.60
CA LEU A 94 -0.10 3.50 10.72
C LEU A 94 -0.96 2.85 9.62
N LEU A 95 -0.36 1.92 8.89
CA LEU A 95 -1.03 1.03 7.94
C LEU A 95 -0.90 -0.42 8.42
N PRO A 96 -1.91 -1.29 8.18
CA PRO A 96 -1.88 -2.69 8.62
C PRO A 96 -0.61 -3.47 8.23
N ALA A 97 -0.06 -3.21 7.03
CA ALA A 97 1.18 -3.84 6.58
C ALA A 97 2.36 -3.69 7.54
N LEU A 98 2.37 -2.65 8.40
CA LEU A 98 3.42 -2.45 9.38
C LEU A 98 3.46 -3.55 10.44
N ALA A 99 2.31 -4.09 10.86
CA ALA A 99 2.26 -5.20 11.82
C ALA A 99 2.93 -6.47 11.26
N ALA A 100 2.81 -6.69 9.95
CA ALA A 100 3.35 -7.85 9.26
C ALA A 100 4.82 -7.64 8.82
N ARG A 101 5.42 -6.47 9.02
CA ARG A 101 6.75 -6.12 8.48
C ARG A 101 7.82 -7.13 8.85
N ASN A 102 7.92 -7.52 10.12
CA ASN A 102 8.96 -8.43 10.58
C ASN A 102 8.86 -9.81 9.92
N GLU A 103 7.62 -10.30 9.77
CA GLU A 103 7.32 -11.56 9.10
C GLU A 103 7.62 -11.47 7.60
N LEU A 104 7.19 -10.38 6.94
CA LEU A 104 7.49 -10.09 5.54
C LEU A 104 9.00 -10.10 5.28
N GLU A 105 9.78 -9.31 6.03
CA GLU A 105 11.23 -9.21 5.86
C GLU A 105 11.91 -10.58 6.05
N LYS A 106 11.45 -11.39 7.00
CA LYS A 106 11.97 -12.74 7.23
C LYS A 106 11.66 -13.67 6.05
N CYS A 107 10.39 -13.77 5.67
CA CYS A 107 9.96 -14.64 4.57
C CYS A 107 10.62 -14.26 3.23
N ILE A 108 10.77 -12.96 2.94
CA ILE A 108 11.44 -12.48 1.72
C ILE A 108 12.93 -12.87 1.70
N LYS A 109 13.61 -12.88 2.85
CA LYS A 109 15.03 -13.35 2.90
C LYS A 109 15.12 -14.84 2.61
N GLU A 110 14.26 -15.62 3.26
CA GLU A 110 14.34 -17.09 3.28
C GLU A 110 13.79 -17.75 2.01
N ASN A 111 12.92 -17.07 1.26
CA ASN A 111 12.21 -17.67 0.13
C ASN A 111 12.44 -16.86 -1.14
N GLN A 112 12.40 -17.52 -2.31
CA GLN A 112 12.49 -16.83 -3.59
C GLN A 112 11.13 -16.27 -4.04
N PHE A 113 10.05 -17.01 -3.78
CA PHE A 113 8.68 -16.58 -4.03
C PHE A 113 7.93 -16.37 -2.72
N LEU A 114 7.08 -15.35 -2.68
CA LEU A 114 6.18 -15.06 -1.57
C LEU A 114 4.85 -14.54 -2.11
N VAL A 115 3.75 -15.10 -1.62
CA VAL A 115 2.41 -14.55 -1.88
C VAL A 115 2.00 -13.69 -0.68
N VAL A 116 1.53 -12.46 -0.93
CA VAL A 116 1.01 -11.58 0.12
C VAL A 116 -0.43 -11.19 -0.20
N THR A 117 -1.35 -11.54 0.68
CA THR A 117 -2.75 -11.16 0.58
C THR A 117 -3.08 -10.05 1.57
N GLY A 118 -4.12 -9.27 1.29
CA GLY A 118 -4.66 -8.30 2.25
C GLY A 118 -5.52 -7.24 1.57
N SER A 119 -6.52 -6.70 2.26
CA SER A 119 -7.49 -5.78 1.67
C SER A 119 -6.86 -4.55 1.00
N THR A 120 -7.58 -3.90 0.09
CA THR A 120 -7.21 -2.54 -0.37
C THR A 120 -7.05 -1.61 0.83
N GLY A 121 -6.10 -0.67 0.75
CA GLY A 121 -5.77 0.24 1.86
C GLY A 121 -4.92 -0.37 2.99
N SER A 122 -4.59 -1.67 2.97
CA SER A 122 -3.70 -2.30 3.96
C SER A 122 -2.22 -1.86 3.84
N GLY A 123 -1.85 -1.20 2.74
CA GLY A 123 -0.49 -0.68 2.52
C GLY A 123 0.44 -1.61 1.73
N LYS A 124 -0.08 -2.62 1.02
CA LYS A 124 0.73 -3.54 0.18
C LYS A 124 1.61 -2.78 -0.83
N SER A 125 0.98 -2.02 -1.70
CA SER A 125 1.58 -1.30 -2.83
C SER A 125 2.51 -0.17 -2.40
N THR A 126 2.27 0.42 -1.23
CA THR A 126 3.06 1.55 -0.71
C THR A 126 4.18 1.08 0.19
N GLN A 127 3.92 0.16 1.13
CA GLN A 127 4.89 -0.18 2.18
C GLN A 127 5.81 -1.35 1.82
N ILE A 128 5.32 -2.40 1.14
CA ILE A 128 6.14 -3.61 0.89
C ILE A 128 7.42 -3.27 0.09
N PRO A 129 7.38 -2.49 -1.01
CA PRO A 129 8.61 -2.10 -1.71
C PRO A 129 9.58 -1.33 -0.82
N GLN A 130 9.07 -0.47 0.06
CA GLN A 130 9.93 0.29 0.98
C GLN A 130 10.54 -0.60 2.06
N TYR A 131 9.78 -1.54 2.63
CA TYR A 131 10.30 -2.50 3.60
C TYR A 131 11.42 -3.34 2.98
N ILE A 132 11.27 -3.75 1.72
CA ILE A 132 12.33 -4.48 1.01
C ILE A 132 13.60 -3.64 0.88
N VAL A 133 13.50 -2.37 0.49
CA VAL A 133 14.66 -1.46 0.45
C VAL A 133 15.28 -1.28 1.84
N ASP A 134 14.46 -1.13 2.88
CA ASP A 134 14.89 -0.96 4.26
C ASP A 134 15.61 -2.18 4.84
N MET A 135 15.47 -3.37 4.23
CA MET A 135 16.20 -4.57 4.63
C MET A 135 17.72 -4.42 4.46
N ASN A 136 18.17 -3.50 3.59
CA ASN A 136 19.55 -3.07 3.50
C ASN A 136 19.68 -1.56 3.78
N PRO A 137 20.20 -1.17 4.95
CA PRO A 137 20.34 0.24 5.34
C PRO A 137 21.15 1.12 4.40
N ASP A 138 22.06 0.55 3.61
CA ASP A 138 22.83 1.29 2.60
C ASP A 138 21.97 1.66 1.38
N GLU A 139 20.72 1.18 1.32
CA GLU A 139 19.72 1.41 0.29
C GLU A 139 20.19 1.08 -1.15
N THR A 140 21.13 0.14 -1.25
CA THR A 140 21.63 -0.40 -2.53
C THR A 140 20.67 -1.41 -3.14
N ILE A 141 19.73 -1.92 -2.34
CA ILE A 141 18.66 -2.80 -2.79
C ILE A 141 17.75 -2.01 -3.72
N ARG A 142 17.53 -2.54 -4.93
CA ARG A 142 16.54 -2.01 -5.86
C ARG A 142 15.35 -2.95 -5.97
N VAL A 143 14.16 -2.36 -6.05
CA VAL A 143 12.89 -3.05 -6.16
C VAL A 143 12.14 -2.50 -7.35
N ILE A 144 11.58 -3.40 -8.16
CA ILE A 144 10.62 -3.03 -9.19
C ILE A 144 9.23 -3.49 -8.75
N CYS A 145 8.25 -2.62 -8.80
CA CYS A 145 6.87 -2.91 -8.43
C CYS A 145 5.99 -2.71 -9.67
N THR A 146 5.34 -3.76 -10.14
CA THR A 146 4.45 -3.68 -11.29
C THR A 146 3.03 -3.37 -10.85
N GLN A 147 2.35 -2.56 -11.64
CA GLN A 147 0.96 -2.17 -11.43
C GLN A 147 0.21 -2.26 -12.78
N PRO A 148 -1.05 -2.72 -12.79
CA PRO A 148 -1.77 -2.95 -14.03
C PRO A 148 -2.11 -1.65 -14.78
N ARG A 149 -2.35 -0.58 -14.03
CA ARG A 149 -2.85 0.69 -14.56
C ARG A 149 -1.77 1.77 -14.56
N LYS A 150 -1.68 2.50 -15.68
CA LYS A 150 -0.74 3.62 -15.86
C LYS A 150 -0.86 4.69 -14.78
N LEU A 151 -2.10 5.01 -14.40
CA LEU A 151 -2.37 6.04 -13.39
C LEU A 151 -1.98 5.58 -11.99
N SER A 152 -2.21 4.31 -11.65
CA SER A 152 -1.76 3.71 -10.39
C SER A 152 -0.24 3.76 -10.26
N VAL A 153 0.51 3.45 -11.33
CA VAL A 153 1.98 3.61 -11.33
C VAL A 153 2.38 5.05 -10.98
N ILE A 154 1.80 6.04 -11.64
CA ILE A 154 2.17 7.46 -11.46
C ILE A 154 1.75 7.97 -10.07
N SER A 155 0.54 7.64 -9.62
CA SER A 155 0.02 8.08 -8.32
C SER A 155 0.77 7.42 -7.16
N LEU A 156 1.02 6.11 -7.23
CA LEU A 156 1.80 5.37 -6.22
C LEU A 156 3.23 5.88 -6.16
N THR A 157 3.87 6.16 -7.29
CA THR A 157 5.23 6.70 -7.30
C THR A 157 5.30 8.04 -6.56
N ARG A 158 4.35 8.95 -6.83
CA ARG A 158 4.28 10.24 -6.13
C ARG A 158 4.03 10.06 -4.63
N ARG A 159 3.10 9.15 -4.29
CA ARG A 159 2.77 8.85 -2.89
C ARG A 159 3.98 8.29 -2.16
N VAL A 160 4.63 7.26 -2.70
CA VAL A 160 5.78 6.60 -2.10
C VAL A 160 7.00 7.52 -2.06
N ALA A 161 7.25 8.36 -3.06
CA ALA A 161 8.29 9.38 -2.98
C ALA A 161 8.08 10.33 -1.78
N PHE A 162 6.84 10.74 -1.53
CA PHE A 162 6.48 11.59 -0.39
C PHE A 162 6.58 10.86 0.96
N GLU A 163 6.21 9.59 1.03
CA GLU A 163 6.37 8.79 2.26
C GLU A 163 7.84 8.49 2.55
N PHE A 164 8.61 8.15 1.51
CA PHE A 164 10.03 7.84 1.59
C PHE A 164 10.85 9.05 2.06
N SER A 165 10.39 10.28 1.77
CA SER A 165 10.98 11.53 2.27
C SER A 165 10.58 11.87 3.71
N GLY A 166 9.84 11.00 4.40
CA GLY A 166 9.32 11.23 5.74
C GLY A 166 8.22 12.30 5.78
N GLY A 167 7.42 12.41 4.71
CA GLY A 167 6.32 13.37 4.60
C GLY A 167 6.77 14.81 4.29
N LYS A 168 8.04 14.99 3.88
CA LYS A 168 8.62 16.31 3.59
C LYS A 168 8.65 16.51 2.08
N LYS A 169 7.83 17.44 1.56
CA LYS A 169 7.66 17.70 0.11
C LYS A 169 8.96 18.07 -0.63
N ASN A 170 10.01 18.49 0.08
CA ASN A 170 11.26 18.98 -0.50
C ASN A 170 12.45 18.01 -0.39
N LEU A 171 12.28 16.81 0.19
CA LEU A 171 13.41 15.89 0.42
C LEU A 171 13.64 14.87 -0.70
N THR A 172 12.59 14.44 -1.40
CA THR A 172 12.72 13.42 -2.46
C THR A 172 11.77 13.75 -3.59
N ALA A 173 12.34 14.19 -4.72
CA ALA A 173 11.58 14.36 -5.94
C ALA A 173 11.31 12.99 -6.60
N VAL A 174 10.18 12.88 -7.30
CA VAL A 174 9.95 11.73 -8.17
C VAL A 174 11.08 11.65 -9.21
N GLY A 175 11.65 10.46 -9.35
CA GLY A 175 12.80 10.19 -10.21
C GLY A 175 14.15 10.18 -9.49
N ASP A 176 14.22 10.62 -8.23
CA ASP A 176 15.44 10.47 -7.42
C ASP A 176 15.50 9.06 -6.82
N ARG A 177 14.98 8.86 -5.60
CA ARG A 177 14.96 7.55 -4.92
C ARG A 177 13.81 6.65 -5.35
N VAL A 178 12.68 7.25 -5.73
CA VAL A 178 11.46 6.56 -6.17
C VAL A 178 11.08 7.08 -7.54
N GLY A 179 11.00 6.19 -8.53
CA GLY A 179 10.77 6.54 -9.93
C GLY A 179 9.76 5.63 -10.61
N TYR A 180 9.48 5.89 -11.89
CA TYR A 180 8.57 5.06 -12.66
C TYR A 180 8.93 4.93 -14.14
N ARG A 181 8.41 3.86 -14.77
CA ARG A 181 8.37 3.70 -16.23
C ARG A 181 7.01 3.21 -16.71
N VAL A 182 6.41 3.96 -17.63
CA VAL A 182 5.10 3.64 -18.20
C VAL A 182 5.05 4.00 -19.67
N GLY A 183 4.77 3.02 -20.53
CA GLY A 183 4.67 3.27 -21.97
C GLY A 183 6.01 3.68 -22.55
N GLY A 184 6.15 4.94 -22.97
CA GLY A 184 7.40 5.55 -23.41
C GLY A 184 7.99 6.58 -22.42
N SER A 185 7.32 6.84 -21.29
CA SER A 185 7.77 7.79 -20.29
C SER A 185 8.57 7.09 -19.20
N SER A 186 9.75 7.63 -18.89
CA SER A 186 10.63 7.14 -17.83
C SER A 186 11.06 8.32 -16.96
N VAL A 187 10.79 8.24 -15.66
CA VAL A 187 11.20 9.23 -14.66
C VAL A 187 11.94 8.49 -13.55
N LYS A 188 13.25 8.33 -13.71
CA LYS A 188 14.16 7.68 -12.76
C LYS A 188 15.59 8.19 -12.94
N SER A 189 16.45 7.87 -11.99
CA SER A 189 17.88 8.16 -12.00
C SER A 189 18.67 6.96 -11.51
N ASP A 190 20.00 7.04 -11.53
CA ASP A 190 20.87 5.98 -11.01
C ASP A 190 20.71 5.73 -9.51
N LYS A 191 20.10 6.69 -8.79
CA LYS A 191 19.81 6.61 -7.35
C LYS A 191 18.45 5.95 -7.04
N THR A 192 17.65 5.64 -8.06
CA THR A 192 16.32 5.08 -7.88
C THR A 192 16.42 3.66 -7.31
N CYS A 193 15.89 3.48 -6.10
CA CYS A 193 15.84 2.20 -5.40
C CYS A 193 14.45 1.56 -5.43
N ILE A 194 13.38 2.33 -5.70
CA ILE A 194 12.04 1.80 -5.93
C ILE A 194 11.55 2.31 -7.28
N GLU A 195 11.22 1.38 -8.17
CA GLU A 195 10.72 1.70 -9.50
C GLU A 195 9.34 1.10 -9.71
N TYR A 196 8.33 1.95 -9.94
CA TYR A 196 7.01 1.47 -10.33
C TYR A 196 6.88 1.40 -11.85
N VAL A 197 6.35 0.31 -12.37
CA VAL A 197 6.19 0.11 -13.81
C VAL A 197 4.85 -0.50 -14.15
N THR A 198 4.42 -0.34 -15.40
CA THR A 198 3.34 -1.23 -15.88
C THR A 198 3.88 -2.62 -16.19
N GLU A 199 3.05 -3.64 -15.99
CA GLU A 199 3.42 -5.03 -16.28
C GLU A 199 3.88 -5.19 -17.74
N GLY A 200 3.13 -4.60 -18.68
CA GLY A 200 3.49 -4.62 -20.10
C GLY A 200 4.79 -3.88 -20.43
N THR A 201 5.26 -2.96 -19.58
CA THR A 201 6.59 -2.34 -19.75
C THR A 201 7.69 -3.32 -19.34
N LEU A 202 7.58 -3.91 -18.14
CA LEU A 202 8.55 -4.90 -17.68
C LEU A 202 8.57 -6.16 -18.54
N LEU A 203 7.40 -6.64 -18.96
CA LEU A 203 7.25 -7.80 -19.83
C LEU A 203 8.01 -7.61 -21.15
N ARG A 204 7.89 -6.42 -21.78
CA ARG A 204 8.63 -6.10 -23.01
C ARG A 204 10.14 -6.08 -22.78
N ASP A 205 10.60 -5.55 -21.66
CA ASP A 205 12.04 -5.53 -21.34
C ASP A 205 12.58 -6.95 -21.18
N ILE A 206 11.87 -7.80 -20.43
CA ILE A 206 12.26 -9.20 -20.22
C ILE A 206 12.27 -9.97 -21.55
N LEU A 207 11.22 -9.83 -22.36
CA LEU A 207 11.15 -10.49 -23.67
C LEU A 207 12.25 -9.99 -24.62
N SER A 208 12.59 -8.71 -24.57
CA SER A 208 13.70 -8.15 -25.35
C SER A 208 15.03 -8.79 -24.96
N TYR A 209 15.28 -8.96 -23.65
CA TYR A 209 16.48 -9.63 -23.13
C TYR A 209 16.52 -11.11 -23.50
N LEU A 210 15.42 -11.85 -23.28
CA LEU A 210 15.35 -13.28 -23.60
C LEU A 210 15.55 -13.57 -25.10
N ASN A 211 15.23 -12.60 -25.97
CA ASN A 211 15.48 -12.67 -27.41
C ASN A 211 16.87 -12.12 -27.83
N GLY A 212 17.76 -11.83 -26.87
CA GLY A 212 19.12 -11.35 -27.14
C GLY A 212 19.21 -9.92 -27.68
N LYS A 213 18.15 -9.11 -27.56
CA LYS A 213 18.09 -7.75 -28.14
C LYS A 213 18.51 -6.65 -27.17
N SER A 214 18.58 -6.93 -25.87
CA SER A 214 18.94 -5.95 -24.84
C SER A 214 19.66 -6.60 -23.66
N SER A 215 20.20 -5.79 -22.76
CA SER A 215 20.79 -6.24 -21.51
C SER A 215 19.74 -6.72 -20.51
N ASP A 216 20.14 -7.58 -19.57
CA ASP A 216 19.28 -8.08 -18.50
C ASP A 216 18.61 -6.93 -17.72
N PRO A 217 17.27 -6.77 -17.79
CA PRO A 217 16.56 -5.70 -17.13
C PRO A 217 16.46 -5.88 -15.62
N LEU A 218 16.69 -7.09 -15.10
CA LEU A 218 16.54 -7.44 -13.69
C LEU A 218 17.88 -7.58 -12.95
N LYS A 219 19.01 -7.46 -13.65
CA LYS A 219 20.38 -7.67 -13.13
C LYS A 219 20.67 -6.98 -11.78
N ASN A 220 20.16 -5.76 -11.59
CA ASN A 220 20.43 -4.94 -10.41
C ASN A 220 19.26 -4.89 -9.42
N TYR A 221 18.18 -5.67 -9.66
CA TYR A 221 17.01 -5.70 -8.79
C TYR A 221 17.08 -6.89 -7.84
N TYR A 222 16.92 -6.59 -6.56
CA TYR A 222 16.81 -7.61 -5.53
C TYR A 222 15.42 -8.25 -5.54
N ALA A 223 14.38 -7.48 -5.89
CA ALA A 223 13.01 -7.97 -5.86
C ALA A 223 12.14 -7.40 -6.99
N VAL A 224 11.24 -8.24 -7.48
CA VAL A 224 10.10 -7.88 -8.31
C VAL A 224 8.84 -8.08 -7.46
N VAL A 225 8.06 -7.01 -7.29
CA VAL A 225 6.74 -7.07 -6.69
C VAL A 225 5.72 -7.04 -7.83
N VAL A 226 4.95 -8.11 -8.00
CA VAL A 226 3.82 -8.16 -8.94
C VAL A 226 2.57 -7.81 -8.16
N ASP A 227 2.13 -6.56 -8.28
CA ASP A 227 1.01 -6.03 -7.51
C ASP A 227 -0.32 -6.13 -8.23
N GLU A 228 -1.39 -6.12 -7.44
CA GLU A 228 -2.77 -6.31 -7.88
C GLU A 228 -2.99 -7.52 -8.80
N ALA A 229 -2.36 -8.65 -8.46
CA ALA A 229 -2.51 -9.90 -9.21
C ALA A 229 -3.95 -10.45 -9.26
N HIS A 230 -4.90 -9.84 -8.53
CA HIS A 230 -6.33 -10.13 -8.65
C HIS A 230 -7.01 -9.51 -9.87
N GLU A 231 -6.43 -8.48 -10.51
CA GLU A 231 -7.01 -7.94 -11.76
C GLU A 231 -6.91 -8.95 -12.92
N ARG A 232 -6.13 -10.04 -12.75
CA ARG A 232 -5.97 -11.19 -13.65
C ARG A 232 -5.91 -10.79 -15.13
N ASN A 233 -5.11 -9.76 -15.42
CA ASN A 233 -4.92 -9.33 -16.79
C ASN A 233 -3.85 -10.22 -17.47
N LEU A 234 -3.89 -10.30 -18.80
CA LEU A 234 -2.99 -11.14 -19.59
C LEU A 234 -1.51 -10.83 -19.33
N ASN A 235 -1.16 -9.55 -19.14
CA ASN A 235 0.22 -9.15 -18.91
C ASN A 235 0.72 -9.61 -17.53
N THR A 236 -0.11 -9.55 -16.50
CA THR A 236 0.20 -10.07 -15.16
C THR A 236 0.52 -11.56 -15.22
N ASP A 237 -0.36 -12.35 -15.83
CA ASP A 237 -0.22 -13.80 -15.89
C ASP A 237 1.00 -14.22 -16.72
N LEU A 238 1.25 -13.55 -17.86
CA LEU A 238 2.46 -13.77 -18.66
C LEU A 238 3.73 -13.36 -17.93
N LEU A 239 3.72 -12.24 -17.21
CA LEU A 239 4.87 -11.78 -16.42
C LEU A 239 5.20 -12.78 -15.32
N ILE A 240 4.21 -13.22 -14.56
CA ILE A 240 4.38 -14.25 -13.52
C ILE A 240 4.92 -15.55 -14.13
N GLY A 241 4.35 -16.00 -15.25
CA GLY A 241 4.78 -17.21 -15.94
C GLY A 241 6.21 -17.15 -16.43
N LEU A 242 6.66 -16.00 -16.96
CA LEU A 242 8.04 -15.79 -17.39
C LEU A 242 9.02 -15.72 -16.22
N LEU A 243 8.68 -15.00 -15.14
CA LEU A 243 9.51 -14.92 -13.95
C LEU A 243 9.71 -16.30 -13.32
N TYR A 244 8.65 -17.11 -13.25
CA TYR A 244 8.72 -18.46 -12.71
C TYR A 244 9.50 -19.42 -13.61
N SER A 245 9.20 -19.43 -14.91
CA SER A 245 9.85 -20.34 -15.86
C SER A 245 11.35 -20.06 -16.03
N ASN A 246 11.77 -18.80 -15.81
CA ASN A 246 13.15 -18.35 -15.95
C ASN A 246 13.84 -18.08 -14.61
N VAL A 247 13.30 -18.59 -13.51
CA VAL A 247 13.81 -18.36 -12.15
C VAL A 247 15.32 -18.65 -12.00
N LYS A 248 15.84 -19.61 -12.77
CA LYS A 248 17.26 -19.99 -12.79
C LYS A 248 18.18 -18.89 -13.33
N LEU A 249 17.67 -17.95 -14.13
CA LEU A 249 18.43 -16.80 -14.61
C LEU A 249 18.68 -15.78 -13.49
N TRP A 250 17.78 -15.73 -12.50
CA TRP A 250 17.83 -14.76 -11.40
C TRP A 250 17.71 -15.46 -10.03
N PRO A 251 18.67 -16.33 -9.67
CA PRO A 251 18.58 -17.19 -8.47
C PRO A 251 18.52 -16.41 -7.15
N ASN A 252 19.06 -15.19 -7.12
CA ASN A 252 19.10 -14.33 -5.94
C ASN A 252 17.93 -13.32 -5.88
N MET A 253 17.18 -13.17 -6.97
CA MET A 253 16.07 -12.23 -7.05
C MET A 253 14.83 -12.81 -6.39
N LYS A 254 14.13 -11.97 -5.64
CA LYS A 254 12.88 -12.30 -4.96
C LYS A 254 11.67 -11.91 -5.82
N VAL A 255 10.63 -12.72 -5.81
CA VAL A 255 9.35 -12.43 -6.48
C VAL A 255 8.26 -12.42 -5.43
N ILE A 256 7.62 -11.27 -5.27
CA ILE A 256 6.53 -11.08 -4.32
C ILE A 256 5.26 -10.84 -5.13
N VAL A 257 4.25 -11.69 -4.98
CA VAL A 257 2.95 -11.50 -5.64
C VAL A 257 1.97 -10.98 -4.61
N THR A 258 1.48 -9.76 -4.82
CA THR A 258 0.55 -9.08 -3.89
C THR A 258 -0.84 -8.99 -4.49
N SER A 259 -1.87 -9.16 -3.65
CA SER A 259 -3.26 -9.14 -4.13
C SER A 259 -4.28 -8.97 -3.00
N ALA A 260 -5.43 -8.35 -3.30
CA ALA A 260 -6.51 -8.18 -2.35
C ALA A 260 -7.38 -9.43 -2.16
N THR A 261 -7.59 -10.20 -3.23
CA THR A 261 -8.61 -11.26 -3.31
C THR A 261 -8.07 -12.57 -3.91
N LEU A 262 -6.74 -12.75 -3.92
CA LEU A 262 -6.09 -13.92 -4.50
C LEU A 262 -6.66 -15.24 -3.93
N ASN A 263 -6.87 -16.22 -4.80
CA ASN A 263 -6.95 -17.62 -4.37
C ASN A 263 -5.55 -18.06 -3.94
N THR A 264 -5.24 -17.90 -2.64
CA THR A 264 -3.93 -18.21 -2.07
C THR A 264 -3.47 -19.64 -2.41
N PRO A 265 -4.29 -20.70 -2.25
CA PRO A 265 -3.90 -22.06 -2.66
C PRO A 265 -3.44 -22.19 -4.12
N LEU A 266 -4.07 -21.49 -5.06
CA LEU A 266 -3.71 -21.56 -6.47
C LEU A 266 -2.27 -21.09 -6.70
N PHE A 267 -1.93 -19.90 -6.19
CA PHE A 267 -0.61 -19.30 -6.40
C PHE A 267 0.48 -19.96 -5.57
N THR A 268 0.21 -20.34 -4.33
CA THR A 268 1.21 -21.04 -3.52
C THR A 268 1.58 -22.38 -4.16
N ASN A 269 0.60 -23.14 -4.67
CA ASN A 269 0.85 -24.37 -5.40
C ASN A 269 1.59 -24.15 -6.73
N TYR A 270 1.23 -23.10 -7.47
CA TYR A 270 1.91 -22.74 -8.72
C TYR A 270 3.40 -22.49 -8.51
N PHE A 271 3.77 -21.76 -7.44
CA PHE A 271 5.16 -21.49 -7.07
C PHE A 271 5.80 -22.58 -6.19
N GLY A 272 5.36 -23.83 -6.31
CA GLY A 272 6.02 -24.96 -5.61
C GLY A 272 5.83 -24.95 -4.09
N LYS A 273 4.62 -24.59 -3.62
CA LYS A 273 4.26 -24.45 -2.19
C LYS A 273 5.05 -23.35 -1.47
N CYS A 274 5.26 -22.23 -2.14
CA CYS A 274 5.87 -21.04 -1.51
C CYS A 274 5.03 -20.54 -0.32
N PRO A 275 5.64 -19.83 0.66
CA PRO A 275 4.91 -19.27 1.78
C PRO A 275 3.90 -18.20 1.32
N PHE A 276 2.88 -17.98 2.16
CA PHE A 276 1.99 -16.84 2.03
C PHE A 276 1.88 -16.07 3.35
N ILE A 277 1.67 -14.76 3.25
CA ILE A 277 1.40 -13.88 4.39
C ILE A 277 0.07 -13.16 4.13
N ASN A 278 -0.81 -13.16 5.11
CA ASN A 278 -2.06 -12.39 5.04
C ASN A 278 -1.99 -11.16 5.94
N ILE A 279 -2.00 -9.98 5.33
CA ILE A 279 -2.10 -8.69 6.01
C ILE A 279 -3.57 -8.42 6.29
N ALA A 280 -3.95 -8.49 7.56
CA ALA A 280 -5.32 -8.22 7.98
C ALA A 280 -5.72 -6.80 7.58
N GLY A 281 -6.88 -6.66 6.94
CA GLY A 281 -7.46 -5.35 6.64
C GLY A 281 -8.03 -4.70 7.90
N MET A 282 -8.05 -3.37 7.94
CA MET A 282 -8.94 -2.63 8.84
C MET A 282 -10.29 -2.46 8.16
N THR A 283 -11.05 -3.54 8.03
CA THR A 283 -12.44 -3.42 7.56
C THR A 283 -13.32 -3.04 8.74
N TYR A 284 -14.17 -2.04 8.52
CA TYR A 284 -15.30 -1.79 9.39
C TYR A 284 -16.44 -2.71 8.92
N PRO A 285 -17.27 -3.23 9.83
CA PRO A 285 -18.45 -3.99 9.43
C PRO A 285 -19.30 -3.11 8.50
N VAL A 286 -19.63 -3.65 7.32
CA VAL A 286 -20.52 -3.01 6.34
C VAL A 286 -21.87 -3.72 6.43
N GLU A 287 -22.92 -2.96 6.69
CA GLU A 287 -24.28 -3.46 6.59
C GLU A 287 -24.67 -3.59 5.11
N VAL A 288 -25.16 -4.77 4.72
CA VAL A 288 -25.57 -5.05 3.35
C VAL A 288 -27.09 -5.07 3.30
N VAL A 289 -27.67 -4.10 2.59
CA VAL A 289 -29.12 -3.98 2.41
C VAL A 289 -29.49 -4.38 0.98
N TYR A 290 -30.27 -5.45 0.84
CA TYR A 290 -30.81 -5.89 -0.45
C TYR A 290 -32.17 -5.23 -0.69
N LYS A 291 -32.25 -4.29 -1.64
CA LYS A 291 -33.51 -3.67 -2.07
C LYS A 291 -33.89 -4.10 -3.48
N PRO A 292 -34.93 -4.92 -3.66
CA PRO A 292 -35.54 -5.15 -4.97
C PRO A 292 -36.06 -3.82 -5.53
N SER A 293 -36.02 -3.65 -6.85
CA SER A 293 -36.49 -2.44 -7.51
C SER A 293 -37.22 -2.82 -8.80
N ASN A 294 -38.34 -2.17 -9.05
CA ASN A 294 -39.09 -2.28 -10.31
C ASN A 294 -38.58 -1.29 -11.38
N ILE A 295 -37.61 -0.44 -11.04
CA ILE A 295 -36.93 0.46 -12.00
C ILE A 295 -35.99 -0.38 -12.87
N GLU A 296 -36.32 -0.51 -14.15
CA GLU A 296 -35.52 -1.31 -15.11
C GLU A 296 -34.18 -0.65 -15.43
N HIS A 297 -34.14 0.67 -15.61
CA HIS A 297 -32.91 1.36 -16.01
C HIS A 297 -31.96 1.57 -14.84
N ILE A 298 -30.72 1.05 -14.96
CA ILE A 298 -29.72 1.04 -13.88
C ILE A 298 -29.39 2.44 -13.36
N VAL A 299 -29.20 3.41 -14.26
CA VAL A 299 -28.89 4.81 -13.89
C VAL A 299 -30.01 5.39 -13.03
N SER A 300 -31.27 5.22 -13.45
CA SER A 300 -32.42 5.77 -12.72
C SER A 300 -32.57 5.10 -11.35
N ARG A 301 -32.28 3.80 -11.25
CA ARG A 301 -32.28 3.07 -9.97
C ARG A 301 -31.19 3.58 -9.02
N VAL A 302 -29.97 3.78 -9.53
CA VAL A 302 -28.85 4.31 -8.74
C VAL A 302 -29.18 5.73 -8.27
N LEU A 303 -29.68 6.61 -9.14
CA LEU A 303 -30.08 7.97 -8.78
C LEU A 303 -31.19 8.00 -7.73
N HIS A 304 -32.19 7.12 -7.84
CA HIS A 304 -33.24 6.97 -6.83
C HIS A 304 -32.62 6.60 -5.47
N GLN A 305 -31.74 5.59 -5.44
CA GLN A 305 -31.12 5.14 -4.19
C GLN A 305 -30.20 6.20 -3.57
N VAL A 306 -29.43 6.93 -4.39
CA VAL A 306 -28.59 8.04 -3.93
C VAL A 306 -29.45 9.13 -3.31
N ASN A 307 -30.59 9.49 -3.93
CA ASN A 307 -31.49 10.49 -3.37
C ASN A 307 -32.10 10.05 -2.04
N GLU A 308 -32.52 8.80 -1.93
CA GLU A 308 -33.04 8.23 -0.68
C GLU A 308 -31.97 8.26 0.43
N ILE A 309 -30.72 7.92 0.12
CA ILE A 309 -29.60 8.01 1.09
C ILE A 309 -29.38 9.46 1.51
N LEU A 310 -29.33 10.39 0.54
CA LEU A 310 -29.13 11.82 0.81
C LEU A 310 -30.26 12.43 1.66
N GLU A 311 -31.48 11.91 1.57
CA GLU A 311 -32.66 12.38 2.33
C GLU A 311 -32.77 11.73 3.71
N SER A 312 -32.34 10.47 3.85
CA SER A 312 -32.42 9.71 5.10
C SER A 312 -31.22 9.87 6.03
N THR A 313 -30.14 10.52 5.56
CA THR A 313 -28.90 10.69 6.34
C THR A 313 -28.43 12.14 6.35
N ASP A 314 -27.73 12.54 7.40
CA ASP A 314 -27.22 13.91 7.53
C ASP A 314 -26.02 14.17 6.61
N SER A 315 -25.65 15.44 6.44
CA SER A 315 -24.48 15.84 5.64
C SER A 315 -23.13 15.39 6.23
N ASN A 316 -23.12 14.84 7.46
CA ASN A 316 -21.91 14.30 8.08
C ASN A 316 -21.80 12.76 7.92
N SER A 317 -22.79 12.11 7.31
CA SER A 317 -22.87 10.65 7.17
C SER A 317 -21.95 10.05 6.10
N GLY A 318 -20.88 10.77 5.71
CA GLY A 318 -19.84 10.32 4.78
C GLY A 318 -20.20 10.46 3.30
N ASP A 319 -19.22 10.21 2.44
CA ASP A 319 -19.35 10.27 0.97
C ASP A 319 -20.10 9.05 0.40
N ILE A 320 -20.64 9.18 -0.82
CA ILE A 320 -21.35 8.10 -1.52
C ILE A 320 -20.55 7.69 -2.77
N LEU A 321 -20.24 6.40 -2.89
CA LEU A 321 -19.63 5.81 -4.08
C LEU A 321 -20.65 4.90 -4.77
N CYS A 322 -20.89 5.15 -6.06
CA CYS A 322 -21.84 4.42 -6.88
C CYS A 322 -21.11 3.73 -8.03
N PHE A 323 -21.39 2.44 -8.23
CA PHE A 323 -20.86 1.67 -9.36
C PHE A 323 -21.89 1.61 -10.50
N LEU A 324 -21.43 1.95 -11.71
CA LEU A 324 -22.19 1.91 -12.95
C LEU A 324 -21.40 1.15 -14.02
N THR A 325 -22.10 0.70 -15.06
CA THR A 325 -21.61 -0.28 -16.04
C THR A 325 -20.62 0.26 -17.05
N GLY A 326 -20.62 1.57 -17.32
CA GLY A 326 -19.71 2.16 -18.30
C GLY A 326 -19.66 3.68 -18.24
N GLN A 327 -18.81 4.25 -19.10
CA GLN A 327 -18.64 5.71 -19.20
C GLN A 327 -19.96 6.42 -19.50
N GLU A 328 -20.75 5.92 -20.44
CA GLU A 328 -22.02 6.52 -20.83
C GLU A 328 -22.99 6.60 -19.65
N ASP A 329 -23.12 5.52 -18.87
CA ASP A 329 -23.97 5.49 -17.69
C ASP A 329 -23.47 6.44 -16.60
N VAL A 330 -22.16 6.52 -16.38
CA VAL A 330 -21.55 7.42 -15.39
C VAL A 330 -21.80 8.88 -15.75
N GLU A 331 -21.60 9.26 -17.01
CA GLU A 331 -21.86 10.62 -17.46
C GLU A 331 -23.35 10.95 -17.44
N ARG A 332 -24.20 10.01 -17.86
CA ARG A 332 -25.65 10.16 -17.80
C ARG A 332 -26.15 10.32 -16.37
N ALA A 333 -25.64 9.53 -15.42
CA ALA A 333 -25.98 9.68 -14.01
C ALA A 333 -25.63 11.07 -13.47
N LYS A 334 -24.45 11.61 -13.82
CA LYS A 334 -24.07 12.97 -13.43
C LYS A 334 -24.98 14.03 -14.07
N GLN A 335 -25.38 13.86 -15.32
CA GLN A 335 -26.26 14.80 -16.02
C GLN A 335 -27.70 14.78 -15.47
N GLU A 336 -28.22 13.59 -15.17
CA GLU A 336 -29.58 13.40 -14.66
C GLU A 336 -29.70 13.66 -13.14
N PHE A 337 -28.57 13.73 -12.42
CA PHE A 337 -28.56 14.03 -10.99
C PHE A 337 -29.08 15.45 -10.73
N LYS A 338 -30.19 15.55 -10.01
CA LYS A 338 -30.76 16.83 -9.59
C LYS A 338 -29.87 17.44 -8.50
N GLN A 339 -29.23 18.55 -8.82
CA GLN A 339 -28.32 19.25 -7.92
C GLN A 339 -28.99 19.58 -6.58
N LYS A 340 -28.36 19.19 -5.47
CA LYS A 340 -28.76 19.50 -4.10
C LYS A 340 -27.72 20.42 -3.46
N GLU A 341 -28.15 21.30 -2.56
CA GLU A 341 -27.24 22.20 -1.84
C GLU A 341 -26.26 21.38 -0.98
N GLY A 342 -24.97 21.77 -0.99
CA GLY A 342 -23.93 21.07 -0.25
C GLY A 342 -23.50 19.70 -0.82
N VAL A 343 -24.10 19.23 -1.93
CA VAL A 343 -23.74 17.95 -2.57
C VAL A 343 -22.92 18.17 -3.83
N PHE A 344 -21.76 17.52 -3.94
CA PHE A 344 -20.86 17.65 -5.07
C PHE A 344 -20.71 16.33 -5.80
N VAL A 345 -20.95 16.34 -7.12
CA VAL A 345 -20.97 15.15 -7.96
C VAL A 345 -19.72 15.06 -8.83
N PHE A 346 -19.07 13.90 -8.81
CA PHE A 346 -17.91 13.58 -9.64
C PHE A 346 -18.13 12.29 -10.43
N CYS A 347 -17.45 12.21 -11.58
CA CYS A 347 -17.35 10.98 -12.37
C CYS A 347 -15.96 10.38 -12.19
N LEU A 348 -15.86 9.05 -12.22
CA LEU A 348 -14.59 8.32 -12.19
C LEU A 348 -14.63 7.11 -13.14
N TYR A 349 -13.97 7.22 -14.30
CA TYR A 349 -13.86 6.13 -15.28
C TYR A 349 -12.53 6.20 -16.05
N GLY A 350 -12.13 5.07 -16.66
CA GLY A 350 -10.75 4.82 -17.09
C GLY A 350 -10.21 5.73 -18.21
N THR A 351 -11.07 6.21 -19.10
CA THR A 351 -10.71 7.09 -20.23
C THR A 351 -10.62 8.57 -19.85
N GLN A 352 -10.97 8.95 -18.62
CA GLN A 352 -10.92 10.36 -18.20
C GLN A 352 -9.49 10.92 -18.16
N PRO A 353 -9.30 12.22 -18.50
CA PRO A 353 -8.06 12.92 -18.23
C PRO A 353 -7.68 12.86 -16.74
N THR A 354 -6.37 12.74 -16.45
CA THR A 354 -5.88 12.60 -15.07
C THR A 354 -6.28 13.76 -14.15
N GLU A 355 -6.35 14.99 -14.67
CA GLU A 355 -6.79 16.15 -13.89
C GLU A 355 -8.28 16.09 -13.50
N GLU A 356 -9.11 15.43 -14.31
CA GLU A 356 -10.52 15.19 -13.99
C GLU A 356 -10.65 14.11 -12.91
N GLN A 357 -9.93 12.98 -13.06
CA GLN A 357 -9.96 11.90 -12.07
C GLN A 357 -9.54 12.37 -10.67
N LYS A 358 -8.52 13.24 -10.60
CA LYS A 358 -8.06 13.85 -9.33
C LYS A 358 -9.17 14.61 -8.60
N LYS A 359 -10.19 15.12 -9.29
CA LYS A 359 -11.30 15.85 -8.65
C LYS A 359 -12.11 14.92 -7.73
N ALA A 360 -12.28 13.65 -8.08
CA ALA A 360 -12.98 12.67 -7.26
C ALA A 360 -12.32 12.43 -5.89
N PHE A 361 -11.00 12.65 -5.78
CA PHE A 361 -10.23 12.47 -4.54
C PHE A 361 -10.14 13.73 -3.67
N LYS A 362 -10.79 14.84 -4.05
CA LYS A 362 -10.81 16.05 -3.21
C LYS A 362 -11.56 15.80 -1.90
N HIS A 363 -11.02 16.33 -0.81
CA HIS A 363 -11.69 16.35 0.49
C HIS A 363 -12.76 17.44 0.50
N MET A 364 -13.96 17.08 0.96
CA MET A 364 -15.07 18.01 1.13
C MET A 364 -14.96 18.75 2.46
N LYS A 365 -15.51 19.96 2.54
CA LYS A 365 -15.58 20.70 3.80
C LYS A 365 -16.67 20.13 4.70
N LYS A 366 -16.64 20.50 5.99
CA LYS A 366 -17.69 20.11 6.94
C LYS A 366 -19.05 20.63 6.45
N GLY A 367 -20.04 19.75 6.37
CA GLY A 367 -21.37 20.06 5.85
C GLY A 367 -21.51 19.90 4.33
N GLU A 368 -20.42 19.62 3.60
CA GLU A 368 -20.46 19.24 2.18
C GLU A 368 -20.34 17.72 2.04
N ARG A 369 -21.03 17.14 1.05
CA ARG A 369 -21.04 15.71 0.78
C ARG A 369 -20.66 15.40 -0.66
N LYS A 370 -19.87 14.36 -0.87
CA LYS A 370 -19.47 13.93 -2.20
C LYS A 370 -20.29 12.74 -2.68
N VAL A 371 -20.67 12.76 -3.96
CA VAL A 371 -21.20 11.59 -4.68
C VAL A 371 -20.28 11.31 -5.86
N ILE A 372 -19.77 10.08 -5.95
CA ILE A 372 -18.93 9.64 -7.05
C ILE A 372 -19.68 8.57 -7.83
N PHE A 373 -19.96 8.85 -9.10
CA PHE A 373 -20.40 7.85 -10.06
C PHE A 373 -19.16 7.27 -10.74
N ALA A 374 -18.93 5.97 -10.58
CA ALA A 374 -17.71 5.32 -11.02
C ALA A 374 -17.99 4.01 -11.76
N THR A 375 -17.05 3.57 -12.59
CA THR A 375 -16.98 2.16 -12.99
C THR A 375 -16.19 1.35 -11.95
N ASP A 376 -15.88 0.11 -12.26
CA ASP A 376 -14.88 -0.74 -11.60
C ASP A 376 -13.51 -0.07 -11.33
N VAL A 377 -13.25 1.10 -11.92
CA VAL A 377 -12.06 1.91 -11.61
C VAL A 377 -11.94 2.23 -10.12
N ALA A 378 -13.05 2.36 -9.41
CA ALA A 378 -13.05 2.64 -7.97
C ALA A 378 -12.90 1.40 -7.06
N GLU A 379 -12.94 0.18 -7.61
CA GLU A 379 -12.95 -1.04 -6.79
C GLU A 379 -11.56 -1.37 -6.21
N THR A 380 -10.50 -1.14 -6.99
CA THR A 380 -9.17 -1.69 -6.71
C THR A 380 -8.03 -0.68 -6.80
N SER A 381 -8.28 0.55 -7.29
CA SER A 381 -7.24 1.51 -7.70
C SER A 381 -6.76 2.51 -6.66
#